data_AF-A0A352Q711-F1
#
_entry.id   AF-A0A352Q711-F1
#
_cell.length_a   1.000
_cell.length_b   1.000
_cell.length_c   1.000
_cell.angle_alpha   90.00
_cell.angle_beta   90.00
_cell.angle_gamma   90.00
#
_symmetry.space_group_name_H-M   'P 1'
#
loop_
_entity.id
_entity.type
_entity.pdbx_description
1 polymer ?
#
loop_
_entity_poly.entity_id
_entity_poly.type
_entity_poly.pdbx_seq_one_letter_code
_entity_poly.pdbx_strand_id
1 'polypeptide(L)'
;MPANHNLNVVLCWHMHQPEYRDRRTGIYQRPWTYLRAIKDYTDMAAHLEQVPDAQAVINFAPVLLEQINDYSAQLDGYFNHATALRDPLLSALSQQKFNKDIAFRQALLDTCLNGHVQRATGLHENYALLHDFAADLARHPTRIRYANEIFFSDLLVWYHLGWLGETVRRNDPRVWQLLEKGHGFSYADRISLLSVIGEQIKAVIPRYRTLAATPRVELSMTPYAHPLAPLLADFHSAREASPNLPLPRSAEYPGGIDRLRWHIDAGKQVFKACFGQPPTGCWPAEGAISDTVLALLDEAGFTWAASGSGVLFNSLDKSTSALGTDHALYHAYNVDELAVTCFFRDDRLSDLIGFTYSSWHADDAVANLIHHLESISARCGKEDNVLVAIIMDGENAWEHYPDNGFYFLQGLYQRLSSHPKFNLTTFSQCLTGSKYTLPHVSAGSWIYGDLTTWIGSPDKNRAWDMLVEAKQAFDRAEREQRLTGSQLDAARQQLGICEGSDWFWWPGDYNAGDAVAAFDNLFRIQLGTLYDIIEEPQPQYLANAFTHPRSNDSPTSGVMRKAQ
;
A
#
# COMPACT_ATOMS: atom_id res chain seq x y z
N MET A 1 -32.29 -9.93 26.46
CA MET A 1 -32.33 -10.27 25.02
C MET A 1 -31.46 -11.49 24.84
N PRO A 2 -31.82 -12.51 24.03
CA PRO A 2 -30.88 -13.59 23.75
C PRO A 2 -29.64 -12.97 23.10
N ALA A 3 -28.44 -13.32 23.59
CA ALA A 3 -27.20 -12.88 22.97
C ALA A 3 -27.25 -13.25 21.49
N ASN A 4 -27.03 -12.28 20.60
CA ASN A 4 -26.99 -12.54 19.17
C ASN A 4 -25.60 -13.15 18.90
N HIS A 5 -25.53 -14.47 18.70
CA HIS A 5 -24.27 -15.21 18.54
C HIS A 5 -23.76 -15.14 17.09
N ASN A 6 -23.86 -13.96 16.47
CA ASN A 6 -23.43 -13.78 15.09
C ASN A 6 -21.90 -13.69 15.06
N LEU A 7 -21.30 -14.33 14.05
CA LEU A 7 -19.87 -14.22 13.81
C LEU A 7 -19.54 -12.79 13.35
N ASN A 8 -18.67 -12.10 14.06
CA ASN A 8 -18.15 -10.81 13.60
C ASN A 8 -17.18 -11.06 12.44
N VAL A 9 -17.36 -10.34 11.33
CA VAL A 9 -16.46 -10.39 10.18
C VAL A 9 -15.94 -8.99 9.95
N VAL A 10 -14.62 -8.82 10.01
CA VAL A 10 -13.95 -7.53 9.77
C VAL A 10 -13.15 -7.64 8.49
N LEU A 11 -13.51 -6.83 7.50
CA LEU A 11 -12.71 -6.63 6.29
C LEU A 11 -11.86 -5.37 6.49
N CYS A 12 -10.54 -5.51 6.44
CA CYS A 12 -9.60 -4.41 6.56
C CYS A 12 -8.74 -4.29 5.30
N TRP A 13 -8.82 -3.14 4.65
CA TRP A 13 -8.11 -2.88 3.41
C TRP A 13 -7.03 -1.83 3.63
N HIS A 14 -5.78 -2.23 3.42
CA HIS A 14 -4.60 -1.41 3.61
C HIS A 14 -4.18 -0.71 2.32
N MET A 15 -4.20 0.63 2.33
CA MET A 15 -3.80 1.47 1.21
C MET A 15 -2.43 2.07 1.47
N HIS A 16 -1.44 1.71 0.65
CA HIS A 16 -0.08 2.20 0.81
C HIS A 16 0.66 2.32 -0.51
N GLN A 17 1.42 3.41 -0.64
CA GLN A 17 2.41 3.59 -1.69
C GLN A 17 3.60 4.35 -1.08
N PRO A 18 4.86 3.96 -1.36
CA PRO A 18 6.01 4.74 -0.93
C PRO A 18 6.07 6.10 -1.64
N GLU A 19 6.92 7.00 -1.15
CA GLU A 19 7.17 8.29 -1.80
C GLU A 19 7.91 8.08 -3.13
N TYR A 20 7.19 8.29 -4.24
CA TYR A 20 7.74 8.18 -5.58
C TYR A 20 8.32 9.50 -6.12
N ARG A 21 8.10 10.61 -5.42
CA ARG A 21 8.60 11.92 -5.84
C ARG A 21 10.06 12.11 -5.42
N ASP A 22 10.87 12.60 -6.35
CA ASP A 22 12.13 13.25 -5.99
C ASP A 22 11.80 14.64 -5.45
N ARG A 23 11.87 14.85 -4.14
CA ARG A 23 11.49 16.13 -3.50
C ARG A 23 12.40 17.29 -3.90
N ARG A 24 13.59 17.04 -4.44
CA ARG A 24 14.49 18.08 -4.97
C ARG A 24 13.97 18.70 -6.27
N THR A 25 13.39 17.88 -7.14
CA THR A 25 12.87 18.31 -8.45
C THR A 25 11.35 18.46 -8.46
N GLY A 26 10.67 17.83 -7.51
CA GLY A 26 9.22 17.67 -7.49
C GLY A 26 8.70 16.67 -8.53
N ILE A 27 9.58 16.02 -9.30
CA ILE A 27 9.20 15.09 -10.37
C ILE A 27 8.94 13.71 -9.79
N TYR A 28 7.83 13.11 -10.21
CA TYR A 28 7.50 11.73 -9.87
C TYR A 28 8.32 10.75 -10.70
N GLN A 29 8.98 9.82 -10.01
CA GLN A 29 9.80 8.78 -10.62
C GLN A 29 8.95 7.59 -11.08
N ARG A 30 7.76 7.41 -10.49
CA ARG A 30 6.77 6.39 -10.85
C ARG A 30 5.35 6.94 -10.73
N PRO A 31 4.41 6.49 -11.59
CA PRO A 31 3.05 7.01 -11.63
C PRO A 31 2.08 6.31 -10.66
N TRP A 32 2.55 5.36 -9.85
CA TRP A 32 1.68 4.39 -9.17
C TRP A 32 0.67 5.02 -8.23
N THR A 33 1.03 6.07 -7.47
CA THR A 33 0.10 6.71 -6.54
C THR A 33 -1.17 7.21 -7.22
N TYR A 34 -1.06 7.95 -8.33
CA TYR A 34 -2.24 8.48 -8.98
C TYR A 34 -2.97 7.41 -9.79
N LEU A 35 -2.25 6.43 -10.35
CA LEU A 35 -2.88 5.32 -11.07
C LEU A 35 -3.72 4.44 -10.14
N ARG A 36 -3.21 4.14 -8.94
CA ARG A 36 -3.98 3.45 -7.89
C ARG A 36 -5.12 4.33 -7.35
N ALA A 37 -4.93 5.64 -7.29
CA ALA A 37 -6.00 6.57 -6.89
C ALA A 37 -7.18 6.59 -7.86
N ILE A 38 -6.96 6.65 -9.18
CA ILE A 38 -8.04 6.62 -10.19
C ILE A 38 -8.66 5.23 -10.41
N LYS A 39 -8.06 4.20 -9.80
CA LYS A 39 -8.45 2.80 -9.91
C LYS A 39 -8.99 2.27 -8.59
N ASP A 40 -8.10 1.74 -7.78
CA ASP A 40 -8.40 0.90 -6.63
C ASP A 40 -9.01 1.73 -5.50
N TYR A 41 -8.39 2.86 -5.15
CA TYR A 41 -8.91 3.70 -4.06
C TYR A 41 -10.28 4.32 -4.42
N THR A 42 -10.51 4.60 -5.70
CA THR A 42 -11.79 5.11 -6.23
C THR A 42 -12.87 4.03 -6.26
N ASP A 43 -12.57 2.83 -6.78
CA ASP A 43 -13.53 1.72 -6.86
C ASP A 43 -13.87 1.16 -5.48
N MET A 44 -12.91 1.06 -4.57
CA MET A 44 -13.16 0.58 -3.21
C MET A 44 -14.15 1.46 -2.45
N ALA A 45 -14.05 2.78 -2.58
CA ALA A 45 -15.07 3.69 -2.05
C ALA A 45 -16.42 3.47 -2.74
N ALA A 46 -16.43 3.27 -4.06
CA ALA A 46 -17.67 3.08 -4.83
C ALA A 46 -18.43 1.81 -4.40
N HIS A 47 -17.73 0.70 -4.14
CA HIS A 47 -18.35 -0.53 -3.67
C HIS A 47 -19.05 -0.35 -2.31
N LEU A 48 -18.44 0.37 -1.38
CA LEU A 48 -19.02 0.69 -0.07
C LEU A 48 -20.22 1.66 -0.18
N GLU A 49 -20.16 2.62 -1.09
CA GLU A 49 -21.26 3.54 -1.37
C GLU A 49 -22.48 2.81 -1.98
N GLN A 50 -22.24 1.81 -2.84
CA GLN A 50 -23.29 1.04 -3.52
C GLN A 50 -23.97 -0.01 -2.63
N VAL A 51 -23.37 -0.39 -1.49
CA VAL A 51 -23.95 -1.35 -0.54
C VAL A 51 -24.13 -0.65 0.81
N PRO A 52 -25.29 0.01 1.06
CA PRO A 52 -25.50 0.88 2.22
C PRO A 52 -25.38 0.22 3.61
N ASP A 53 -25.48 -1.10 3.69
CA ASP A 53 -25.31 -1.83 4.95
C ASP A 53 -23.88 -2.38 5.13
N ALA A 54 -23.02 -2.24 4.12
CA ALA A 54 -21.65 -2.71 4.19
C ALA A 54 -20.82 -1.89 5.18
N GLN A 55 -20.01 -2.61 5.95
CA GLN A 55 -19.01 -2.06 6.86
C GLN A 55 -17.63 -2.59 6.51
N ALA A 56 -16.60 -1.76 6.71
CA ALA A 56 -15.21 -2.13 6.50
C ALA A 56 -14.28 -1.20 7.29
N VAL A 57 -13.07 -1.67 7.51
CA VAL A 57 -11.94 -0.85 7.95
C VAL A 57 -11.13 -0.47 6.71
N ILE A 58 -10.86 0.81 6.53
CA ILE A 58 -9.96 1.32 5.49
C ILE A 58 -8.76 1.93 6.19
N ASN A 59 -7.60 1.36 5.93
CA ASN A 59 -6.35 1.82 6.50
C ASN A 59 -5.57 2.65 5.46
N PHE A 60 -5.05 3.80 5.86
CA PHE A 60 -4.20 4.64 5.00
C PHE A 60 -2.82 4.85 5.63
N ALA A 61 -1.78 4.63 4.84
CA ALA A 61 -0.46 5.19 5.11
C ALA A 61 -0.49 6.72 4.88
N PRO A 62 -0.07 7.55 5.86
CA PRO A 62 -0.08 9.01 5.71
C PRO A 62 0.76 9.54 4.54
N VAL A 63 1.91 8.92 4.23
CA VAL A 63 2.73 9.28 3.06
C VAL A 63 1.97 9.13 1.73
N LEU A 64 1.04 8.17 1.64
CA LEU A 64 0.16 8.04 0.48
C LEU A 64 -0.82 9.22 0.39
N LEU A 65 -1.42 9.62 1.51
CA LEU A 65 -2.38 10.74 1.56
C LEU A 65 -1.74 12.06 1.12
N GLU A 66 -0.49 12.32 1.53
CA GLU A 66 0.25 13.51 1.09
C GLU A 66 0.50 13.50 -0.41
N GLN A 67 0.85 12.35 -1.00
CA GLN A 67 1.04 12.24 -2.43
C GLN A 67 -0.29 12.41 -3.20
N ILE A 68 -1.41 11.86 -2.72
CA ILE A 68 -2.74 12.07 -3.32
C ILE A 68 -3.10 13.56 -3.30
N ASN A 69 -2.91 14.24 -2.16
CA ASN A 69 -3.15 15.68 -2.04
C ASN A 69 -2.25 16.50 -2.98
N ASP A 70 -0.98 16.11 -3.11
CA ASP A 70 -0.05 16.77 -4.03
C ASP A 70 -0.47 16.61 -5.50
N TYR A 71 -0.85 15.41 -5.93
CA TYR A 71 -1.42 15.19 -7.26
C TYR A 71 -2.70 16.01 -7.49
N SER A 72 -3.60 16.04 -6.51
CA SER A 72 -4.83 16.87 -6.59
C SER A 72 -4.49 18.35 -6.74
N ALA A 73 -3.54 18.86 -5.96
CA ALA A 73 -3.12 20.27 -6.01
C ALA A 73 -2.43 20.61 -7.33
N GLN A 74 -1.63 19.69 -7.88
CA GLN A 74 -0.99 19.86 -9.18
C GLN A 74 -2.01 19.95 -10.33
N LEU A 75 -3.02 19.07 -10.33
CA LEU A 75 -4.06 19.07 -11.35
C LEU A 75 -4.94 20.32 -11.25
N ASP A 76 -5.29 20.74 -10.04
CA ASP A 76 -5.98 22.01 -9.80
C ASP A 76 -5.13 23.20 -10.29
N GLY A 77 -3.83 23.20 -9.98
CA GLY A 77 -2.87 24.17 -10.46
C GLY A 77 -2.78 24.22 -11.99
N TYR A 78 -2.81 23.07 -12.66
CA TYR A 78 -2.82 23.00 -14.12
C TYR A 78 -4.08 23.62 -14.73
N PHE A 79 -5.26 23.23 -14.25
CA PHE A 79 -6.54 23.68 -14.81
C PHE A 79 -6.89 25.13 -14.45
N ASN A 80 -6.56 25.58 -13.24
CA ASN A 80 -7.03 26.85 -12.69
C ASN A 80 -5.93 27.92 -12.58
N HIS A 81 -4.66 27.52 -12.60
CA HIS A 81 -3.53 28.42 -12.29
C HIS A 81 -2.37 28.35 -13.30
N ALA A 82 -2.52 27.62 -14.41
CA ALA A 82 -1.50 27.44 -15.45
C ALA A 82 -0.15 26.90 -14.94
N THR A 83 -0.18 26.08 -13.88
CA THR A 83 1.01 25.41 -13.34
C THR A 83 1.34 24.15 -14.15
N ALA A 84 2.62 23.89 -14.39
CA ALA A 84 3.05 22.68 -15.08
C ALA A 84 2.88 21.42 -14.20
N LEU A 85 2.48 20.32 -14.84
CA LEU A 85 2.39 19.00 -14.20
C LEU A 85 3.78 18.40 -14.03
N ARG A 86 4.05 17.80 -12.86
CA ARG A 86 5.37 17.22 -12.52
C ARG A 86 5.43 15.70 -12.68
N ASP A 87 4.29 15.04 -12.87
CA ASP A 87 4.28 13.64 -13.30
C ASP A 87 4.49 13.53 -14.82
N PRO A 88 5.44 12.70 -15.29
CA PRO A 88 5.75 12.59 -16.72
C PRO A 88 4.58 12.16 -17.61
N LEU A 89 3.70 11.26 -17.15
CA LEU A 89 2.57 10.78 -17.94
C LEU A 89 1.45 11.81 -18.01
N LEU A 90 1.11 12.44 -16.88
CA LEU A 90 0.12 13.52 -16.84
C LEU A 90 0.60 14.73 -17.66
N SER A 91 1.90 15.07 -17.56
CA SER A 91 2.53 16.10 -18.38
C SER A 91 2.42 15.76 -19.88
N ALA A 92 2.68 14.50 -20.27
CA ALA A 92 2.55 14.05 -21.66
C ALA A 92 1.11 14.18 -22.21
N LEU A 93 0.08 13.88 -21.40
CA LEU A 93 -1.33 14.08 -21.79
C LEU A 93 -1.61 15.55 -22.12
N SER A 94 -1.01 16.47 -21.35
CA SER A 94 -1.23 17.91 -21.47
C SER A 94 -0.49 18.61 -22.63
N GLN A 95 0.37 17.90 -23.38
CA GLN A 95 1.17 18.50 -24.44
C GLN A 95 0.34 18.81 -25.71
N GLN A 96 0.23 20.10 -26.07
CA GLN A 96 -0.39 20.51 -27.34
C GLN A 96 0.39 20.01 -28.56
N LYS A 97 1.72 20.09 -28.51
CA LYS A 97 2.63 19.48 -29.50
C LYS A 97 3.41 18.38 -28.81
N PHE A 98 3.23 17.15 -29.27
CA PHE A 98 3.85 16.00 -28.63
C PHE A 98 5.36 16.04 -28.78
N ASN A 99 6.09 15.75 -27.70
CA ASN A 99 7.54 15.78 -27.70
C ASN A 99 8.11 14.75 -28.71
N LYS A 100 9.09 15.19 -29.51
CA LYS A 100 9.74 14.40 -30.56
C LYS A 100 11.08 13.79 -30.11
N ASP A 101 11.55 14.14 -28.92
CA ASP A 101 12.76 13.58 -28.36
C ASP A 101 12.63 12.05 -28.21
N ILE A 102 13.66 11.33 -28.67
CA ILE A 102 13.63 9.86 -28.70
C ILE A 102 13.71 9.29 -27.29
N ALA A 103 14.49 9.90 -26.39
CA ALA A 103 14.63 9.42 -25.02
C ALA A 103 13.31 9.60 -24.24
N PHE A 104 12.64 10.74 -24.40
CA PHE A 104 11.30 10.97 -23.85
C PHE A 104 10.29 9.91 -24.34
N ARG A 105 10.27 9.65 -25.66
CA ARG A 105 9.35 8.66 -26.25
C ARG A 105 9.68 7.24 -25.78
N GLN A 106 10.95 6.89 -25.65
CA GLN A 106 11.36 5.60 -25.10
C GLN A 106 10.87 5.45 -23.65
N ALA A 107 11.09 6.44 -22.78
CA ALA A 107 10.63 6.40 -21.41
C ALA A 107 9.10 6.29 -21.30
N LEU A 108 8.36 6.95 -22.21
CA LEU A 108 6.91 6.82 -22.30
C LEU A 108 6.48 5.39 -22.66
N LEU A 109 7.13 4.77 -23.66
CA LEU A 109 6.89 3.38 -24.04
C LEU A 109 7.20 2.44 -22.89
N ASP A 110 8.36 2.57 -22.28
CA ASP A 110 8.78 1.73 -21.16
C ASP A 110 7.75 1.82 -20.02
N THR A 111 7.23 3.00 -19.72
CA THR A 111 6.21 3.17 -18.67
C THR A 111 4.86 2.59 -19.07
N CYS A 112 4.41 2.80 -20.31
CA CYS A 112 3.11 2.29 -20.77
C CYS A 112 3.10 0.77 -20.97
N LEU A 113 4.26 0.17 -21.23
CA LEU A 113 4.45 -1.28 -21.35
C LEU A 113 4.69 -1.96 -19.99
N ASN A 114 5.30 -1.25 -19.05
CA ASN A 114 5.48 -1.74 -17.67
C ASN A 114 4.16 -1.62 -16.90
N GLY A 115 3.29 -2.61 -17.03
CA GLY A 115 2.11 -2.74 -16.20
C GLY A 115 1.25 -3.94 -16.59
N HIS A 116 0.56 -4.54 -15.61
CA HIS A 116 -0.39 -5.63 -15.80
C HIS A 116 -1.71 -5.22 -16.52
N VAL A 117 -1.70 -4.08 -17.24
CA VAL A 117 -2.83 -3.49 -17.98
C VAL A 117 -3.40 -4.46 -19.05
N GLN A 118 -2.65 -5.51 -19.38
CA GLN A 118 -3.08 -6.58 -20.28
C GLN A 118 -4.36 -7.30 -19.84
N ARG A 119 -4.69 -7.35 -18.54
CA ARG A 119 -5.95 -7.96 -18.05
C ARG A 119 -7.07 -6.93 -17.87
N ALA A 120 -6.76 -5.74 -17.35
CA ALA A 120 -7.77 -4.75 -16.94
C ALA A 120 -8.56 -4.11 -18.10
N THR A 121 -8.02 -4.10 -19.32
CA THR A 121 -8.70 -3.54 -20.51
C THR A 121 -9.48 -4.56 -21.32
N GLY A 122 -9.42 -5.85 -20.98
CA GLY A 122 -10.15 -6.88 -21.72
C GLY A 122 -9.98 -6.74 -23.24
N LEU A 123 -8.74 -6.70 -23.73
CA LEU A 123 -8.41 -6.73 -25.17
C LEU A 123 -9.26 -5.77 -26.03
N HIS A 124 -9.43 -4.50 -25.63
CA HIS A 124 -9.88 -3.54 -26.63
C HIS A 124 -8.88 -3.58 -27.79
N GLU A 125 -9.35 -3.95 -28.98
CA GLU A 125 -8.50 -4.32 -30.12
C GLU A 125 -7.48 -3.23 -30.46
N ASN A 126 -7.88 -1.96 -30.34
CA ASN A 126 -7.01 -0.82 -30.53
C ASN A 126 -5.85 -0.77 -29.53
N TYR A 127 -6.09 -1.03 -28.23
CA TYR A 127 -5.02 -1.01 -27.25
C TYR A 127 -4.06 -2.18 -27.41
N ALA A 128 -4.58 -3.39 -27.73
CA ALA A 128 -3.75 -4.54 -28.03
C ALA A 128 -2.80 -4.26 -29.21
N LEU A 129 -3.33 -3.69 -30.30
CA LEU A 129 -2.53 -3.27 -31.46
C LEU A 129 -1.47 -2.24 -31.10
N LEU A 130 -1.83 -1.20 -30.33
CA LEU A 130 -0.91 -0.16 -29.89
C LEU A 130 0.20 -0.72 -28.98
N HIS A 131 -0.16 -1.62 -28.07
CA HIS A 131 0.78 -2.29 -27.18
C HIS A 131 1.78 -3.15 -27.95
N ASP A 132 1.31 -3.96 -28.91
CA ASP A 132 2.20 -4.80 -29.74
C ASP A 132 3.19 -3.94 -30.54
N PHE A 133 2.71 -2.83 -31.11
CA PHE A 133 3.58 -1.90 -31.81
C PHE A 133 4.54 -1.19 -30.85
N ALA A 134 4.07 -0.77 -29.67
CA ALA A 134 4.91 -0.18 -28.63
C ALA A 134 6.03 -1.13 -28.19
N ALA A 135 5.75 -2.42 -28.02
CA ALA A 135 6.73 -3.43 -27.63
C ALA A 135 7.80 -3.68 -28.71
N ASP A 136 7.45 -3.60 -30.00
CA ASP A 136 8.44 -3.62 -31.08
C ASP A 136 9.32 -2.36 -31.09
N LEU A 137 8.71 -1.19 -30.91
CA LEU A 137 9.44 0.08 -30.85
C LEU A 137 10.40 0.16 -29.66
N ALA A 138 9.99 -0.32 -28.50
CA ALA A 138 10.81 -0.31 -27.29
C ALA A 138 12.06 -1.21 -27.42
N ARG A 139 11.96 -2.34 -28.14
CA ARG A 139 13.10 -3.22 -28.46
C ARG A 139 14.03 -2.64 -29.52
N HIS A 140 13.55 -1.68 -30.31
CA HIS A 140 14.30 -1.08 -31.41
C HIS A 140 14.20 0.45 -31.38
N PRO A 141 14.91 1.14 -30.45
CA PRO A 141 14.74 2.58 -30.23
C PRO A 141 14.97 3.44 -31.47
N THR A 142 15.76 2.96 -32.44
CA THR A 142 15.96 3.64 -33.72
C THR A 142 14.68 3.75 -34.56
N ARG A 143 13.70 2.85 -34.37
CA ARG A 143 12.40 2.84 -35.06
C ARG A 143 11.43 3.89 -34.52
N ILE A 144 11.60 4.36 -33.29
CA ILE A 144 10.76 5.38 -32.64
C ILE A 144 10.65 6.66 -33.50
N ARG A 145 11.69 6.99 -34.28
CA ARG A 145 11.70 8.14 -35.19
C ARG A 145 10.62 8.08 -36.29
N TYR A 146 10.13 6.88 -36.61
CA TYR A 146 9.12 6.65 -37.64
C TYR A 146 7.70 6.61 -37.06
N ALA A 147 7.54 6.58 -35.73
CA ALA A 147 6.25 6.68 -35.07
C ALA A 147 5.77 8.14 -35.04
N ASN A 148 4.53 8.37 -35.50
CA ASN A 148 3.91 9.68 -35.49
C ASN A 148 3.35 10.04 -34.10
N GLU A 149 2.88 11.28 -33.93
CA GLU A 149 2.33 11.75 -32.66
C GLU A 149 0.99 11.11 -32.28
N ILE A 150 0.19 10.68 -33.27
CA ILE A 150 -1.10 10.03 -33.05
C ILE A 150 -0.89 8.72 -32.29
N PHE A 151 0.13 7.93 -32.66
CA PHE A 151 0.47 6.70 -31.97
C PHE A 151 0.71 6.92 -30.46
N PHE A 152 1.54 7.91 -30.09
CA PHE A 152 1.82 8.18 -28.68
C PHE A 152 0.62 8.78 -27.94
N SER A 153 -0.17 9.63 -28.62
CA SER A 153 -1.43 10.16 -28.08
C SER A 153 -2.39 9.01 -27.73
N ASP A 154 -2.57 8.09 -28.67
CA ASP A 154 -3.51 6.99 -28.53
C ASP A 154 -3.04 5.96 -27.50
N LEU A 155 -1.75 5.60 -27.50
CA LEU A 155 -1.17 4.74 -26.49
C LEU A 155 -1.38 5.31 -25.08
N LEU A 156 -1.13 6.61 -24.92
CA LEU A 156 -1.23 7.27 -23.63
C LEU A 156 -2.67 7.34 -23.14
N VAL A 157 -3.63 7.66 -24.01
CA VAL A 157 -5.05 7.65 -23.66
C VAL A 157 -5.49 6.25 -23.26
N TRP A 158 -5.17 5.23 -24.06
CA TRP A 158 -5.55 3.86 -23.75
C TRP A 158 -4.91 3.32 -22.47
N TYR A 159 -3.65 3.65 -22.21
CA TYR A 159 -2.99 3.31 -20.95
C TYR A 159 -3.82 3.80 -19.75
N HIS A 160 -4.20 5.08 -19.76
CA HIS A 160 -5.00 5.66 -18.68
C HIS A 160 -6.42 5.12 -18.62
N LEU A 161 -7.09 4.91 -19.78
CA LEU A 161 -8.40 4.24 -19.83
C LEU A 161 -8.35 2.83 -19.24
N GLY A 162 -7.24 2.13 -19.41
CA GLY A 162 -7.01 0.82 -18.80
C GLY A 162 -6.75 0.84 -17.30
N TRP A 163 -6.29 1.96 -16.77
CA TRP A 163 -6.11 2.19 -15.35
C TRP A 163 -7.35 2.73 -14.66
N LEU A 164 -8.30 3.36 -15.36
CA LEU A 164 -9.51 3.84 -14.71
C LEU A 164 -10.29 2.71 -14.03
N GLY A 165 -10.72 2.96 -12.80
CA GLY A 165 -11.56 2.06 -12.04
C GLY A 165 -12.83 1.67 -12.81
N GLU A 166 -13.28 0.45 -12.62
CA GLU A 166 -14.41 -0.11 -13.36
C GLU A 166 -15.69 0.68 -13.12
N THR A 167 -15.86 1.22 -11.91
CA THR A 167 -17.01 2.07 -11.58
C THR A 167 -16.99 3.39 -12.36
N VAL A 168 -15.81 3.95 -12.64
CA VAL A 168 -15.65 5.17 -13.43
C VAL A 168 -15.92 4.86 -14.91
N ARG A 169 -15.33 3.79 -15.44
CA ARG A 169 -15.53 3.35 -16.84
C ARG A 169 -16.99 3.12 -17.17
N ARG A 170 -17.77 2.58 -16.23
CA ARG A 170 -19.21 2.33 -16.40
C ARG A 170 -20.08 3.58 -16.30
N ASN A 171 -19.67 4.59 -15.54
CA ASN A 171 -20.59 5.67 -15.15
C ASN A 171 -20.24 7.05 -15.73
N ASP A 172 -19.00 7.30 -16.17
CA ASP A 172 -18.59 8.61 -16.68
C ASP A 172 -18.78 8.72 -18.20
N PRO A 173 -19.74 9.53 -18.72
CA PRO A 173 -20.02 9.62 -20.15
C PRO A 173 -18.83 10.06 -21.01
N ARG A 174 -17.87 10.82 -20.44
CA ARG A 174 -16.67 11.25 -21.17
C ARG A 174 -15.76 10.06 -21.44
N VAL A 175 -15.67 9.12 -20.50
CA VAL A 175 -14.89 7.89 -20.65
C VAL A 175 -15.52 7.01 -21.73
N TRP A 176 -16.85 6.86 -21.73
CA TRP A 176 -17.57 6.15 -22.79
C TRP A 176 -17.30 6.73 -24.18
N GLN A 177 -17.33 8.06 -24.34
CA GLN A 177 -17.03 8.71 -25.60
C GLN A 177 -15.59 8.43 -26.09
N LEU A 178 -14.62 8.37 -25.16
CA LEU A 178 -13.23 8.03 -25.50
C LEU A 178 -13.10 6.56 -25.91
N LEU A 179 -13.75 5.65 -25.20
CA LEU A 179 -13.77 4.22 -25.53
C LEU A 179 -14.40 3.98 -26.91
N GLU A 180 -15.55 4.60 -27.19
CA GLU A 180 -16.24 4.50 -28.49
C GLU A 180 -15.42 5.11 -29.63
N LYS A 181 -14.75 6.24 -29.39
CA LYS A 181 -13.88 6.87 -30.38
C LYS A 181 -12.71 5.97 -30.77
N GLY A 182 -12.12 5.28 -29.81
CA GLY A 182 -11.16 4.20 -30.01
C GLY A 182 -9.75 4.57 -30.48
N HIS A 183 -9.58 5.61 -31.31
CA HIS A 183 -8.28 6.06 -31.81
C HIS A 183 -8.34 7.51 -32.32
N GLY A 184 -7.19 8.08 -32.70
CA GLY A 184 -7.10 9.45 -33.21
C GLY A 184 -7.49 10.49 -32.15
N PHE A 185 -7.06 10.28 -30.91
CA PHE A 185 -7.40 11.16 -29.80
C PHE A 185 -6.75 12.53 -29.98
N SER A 186 -7.60 13.55 -30.02
CA SER A 186 -7.21 14.94 -30.18
C SER A 186 -6.63 15.50 -28.87
N TYR A 187 -6.11 16.72 -28.93
CA TYR A 187 -5.73 17.44 -27.71
C TYR A 187 -6.91 17.60 -26.75
N ALA A 188 -8.11 17.93 -27.26
CA ALA A 188 -9.30 18.09 -26.42
C ALA A 188 -9.69 16.79 -25.71
N ASP A 189 -9.55 15.65 -26.37
CA ASP A 189 -9.82 14.32 -25.79
C ASP A 189 -8.86 14.01 -24.63
N ARG A 190 -7.57 14.29 -24.82
CA ARG A 190 -6.55 14.11 -23.77
C ARG A 190 -6.79 15.01 -22.56
N ILE A 191 -7.19 16.26 -22.79
CA ILE A 191 -7.56 17.18 -21.71
C ILE A 191 -8.85 16.76 -21.01
N SER A 192 -9.83 16.22 -21.75
CA SER A 192 -11.04 15.63 -21.16
C SER A 192 -10.71 14.47 -20.22
N LEU A 193 -9.83 13.55 -20.67
CA LEU A 193 -9.35 12.45 -19.83
C LEU A 193 -8.57 12.95 -18.60
N LEU A 194 -7.72 13.96 -18.78
CA LEU A 194 -6.98 14.58 -17.68
C LEU A 194 -7.92 15.21 -16.64
N SER A 195 -9.06 15.77 -17.07
CA SER A 195 -10.11 16.28 -16.17
C SER A 195 -10.73 15.14 -15.37
N VAL A 196 -11.08 14.02 -16.02
CA VAL A 196 -11.60 12.82 -15.34
C VAL A 196 -10.60 12.35 -14.28
N ILE A 197 -9.32 12.24 -14.61
CA ILE A 197 -8.25 11.84 -13.68
C ILE A 197 -8.18 12.79 -12.48
N GLY A 198 -8.17 14.10 -12.73
CA GLY A 198 -8.14 15.11 -11.65
C GLY A 198 -9.36 15.06 -10.74
N GLU A 199 -10.55 14.81 -11.30
CA GLU A 199 -11.77 14.66 -10.52
C GLU A 199 -11.74 13.40 -9.64
N GLN A 200 -11.27 12.26 -10.16
CA GLN A 200 -11.16 11.04 -9.37
C GLN A 200 -10.16 11.20 -8.22
N ILE A 201 -8.95 11.71 -8.50
CA ILE A 201 -7.91 11.92 -7.46
C ILE A 201 -8.42 12.87 -6.37
N LYS A 202 -9.01 14.00 -6.77
CA LYS A 202 -9.57 15.00 -5.84
C LYS A 202 -10.68 14.42 -4.95
N ALA A 203 -11.43 13.45 -5.46
CA ALA A 203 -12.56 12.85 -4.75
C ALA A 203 -12.17 11.78 -3.72
N VAL A 204 -10.98 11.14 -3.83
CA VAL A 204 -10.59 10.01 -2.96
C VAL A 204 -10.76 10.33 -1.47
N ILE A 205 -10.03 11.32 -0.95
CA ILE A 205 -10.04 11.65 0.48
C ILE A 205 -11.43 12.11 0.96
N PRO A 206 -12.14 13.03 0.26
CA PRO A 206 -13.49 13.42 0.63
C PRO A 206 -14.51 12.27 0.67
N ARG A 207 -14.42 11.29 -0.24
CA ARG A 207 -15.32 10.13 -0.26
C ARG A 207 -15.13 9.25 0.97
N TYR A 208 -13.88 8.90 1.31
CA TYR A 208 -13.60 8.14 2.53
C TYR A 208 -13.97 8.90 3.80
N ARG A 209 -13.76 10.23 3.83
CA ARG A 209 -14.22 11.08 4.94
C ARG A 209 -15.75 11.02 5.10
N THR A 210 -16.48 11.03 3.99
CA THR A 210 -17.96 10.96 3.98
C THR A 210 -18.44 9.59 4.44
N LEU A 211 -17.84 8.51 3.94
CA LEU A 211 -18.13 7.13 4.36
C LEU A 211 -17.93 6.96 5.87
N ALA A 212 -16.86 7.55 6.41
CA ALA A 212 -16.51 7.49 7.83
C ALA A 212 -17.31 8.44 8.74
N ALA A 213 -18.16 9.31 8.18
CA ALA A 213 -19.06 10.14 8.97
C ALA A 213 -20.18 9.32 9.66
N THR A 214 -20.35 8.07 9.23
CA THR A 214 -21.21 7.07 9.88
C THR A 214 -20.34 5.92 10.41
N PRO A 215 -20.77 5.16 11.43
CA PRO A 215 -19.97 4.05 11.99
C PRO A 215 -19.79 2.86 11.02
N ARG A 216 -20.15 3.01 9.74
CA ARG A 216 -20.03 1.98 8.71
C ARG A 216 -18.60 1.78 8.24
N VAL A 217 -17.85 2.87 8.04
CA VAL A 217 -16.46 2.78 7.61
C VAL A 217 -15.58 3.32 8.71
N GLU A 218 -14.72 2.46 9.22
CA GLU A 218 -13.68 2.86 10.16
C GLU A 218 -12.42 3.21 9.38
N LEU A 219 -11.91 4.43 9.58
CA LEU A 219 -10.61 4.83 9.03
C LEU A 219 -9.52 4.59 10.09
N SER A 220 -8.50 3.83 9.71
CA SER A 220 -7.32 3.57 10.54
C SER A 220 -6.04 4.03 9.85
N MET A 221 -4.94 4.06 10.59
CA MET A 221 -3.68 4.61 10.12
C MET A 221 -2.54 3.61 10.22
N THR A 222 -1.53 3.74 9.36
CA THR A 222 -0.19 3.17 9.56
C THR A 222 0.78 4.30 9.93
N PRO A 223 1.82 4.09 10.77
CA PRO A 223 2.78 5.15 11.07
C PRO A 223 3.38 5.81 9.81
N TYR A 224 3.64 7.12 9.88
CA TYR A 224 3.74 8.07 8.75
C TYR A 224 4.20 7.53 7.39
N ALA A 225 5.43 7.01 7.33
CA ALA A 225 6.06 6.57 6.09
C ALA A 225 6.26 5.05 6.06
N HIS A 226 5.37 4.32 6.73
CA HIS A 226 5.33 2.86 6.71
C HIS A 226 6.62 2.18 7.22
N PRO A 227 7.19 2.56 8.39
CA PRO A 227 8.42 1.96 8.91
C PRO A 227 8.20 0.53 9.44
N LEU A 228 9.18 -0.38 9.25
CA LEU A 228 9.19 -1.68 9.95
C LEU A 228 9.49 -1.48 11.42
N ALA A 229 8.44 -1.24 12.20
CA ALA A 229 8.57 -0.72 13.55
C ALA A 229 9.43 -1.61 14.49
N PRO A 230 9.29 -2.95 14.51
CA PRO A 230 10.15 -3.79 15.34
C PRO A 230 11.64 -3.64 15.00
N LEU A 231 12.00 -3.56 13.71
CA LEU A 231 13.40 -3.42 13.27
C LEU A 231 13.94 -2.02 13.50
N LEU A 232 13.10 -0.98 13.34
CA LEU A 232 13.50 0.38 13.65
C LEU A 232 13.78 0.53 15.15
N ALA A 233 13.02 -0.16 16.01
CA ALA A 233 13.25 -0.19 17.45
C ALA A 233 14.51 -1.00 17.82
N ASP A 234 14.66 -2.22 17.29
CA ASP A 234 15.78 -3.12 17.58
C ASP A 234 15.94 -4.19 16.48
N PHE A 235 17.12 -4.26 15.85
CA PHE A 235 17.42 -5.30 14.85
C PHE A 235 17.41 -6.72 15.43
N HIS A 236 17.67 -6.88 16.73
CA HIS A 236 17.63 -8.19 17.39
C HIS A 236 16.22 -8.78 17.47
N SER A 237 15.16 -7.95 17.33
CA SER A 237 13.77 -8.43 17.26
C SER A 237 13.56 -9.47 16.15
N ALA A 238 14.31 -9.38 15.03
CA ALA A 238 14.25 -10.37 13.96
C ALA A 238 14.62 -11.79 14.41
N ARG A 239 15.42 -11.92 15.48
CA ARG A 239 15.86 -13.22 16.00
C ARG A 239 14.86 -13.88 16.93
N GLU A 240 13.78 -13.18 17.31
CA GLU A 240 12.73 -13.78 18.14
C GLU A 240 11.99 -14.91 17.42
N ALA A 241 11.73 -14.75 16.12
CA ALA A 241 11.16 -15.77 15.25
C ALA A 241 12.23 -16.50 14.42
N SER A 242 13.40 -15.89 14.18
CA SER A 242 14.50 -16.46 13.38
C SER A 242 15.86 -16.41 14.11
N PRO A 243 16.14 -17.30 15.09
CA PRO A 243 17.27 -17.16 16.03
C PRO A 243 18.67 -16.97 15.41
N ASN A 244 18.92 -17.55 14.24
CA ASN A 244 20.23 -17.54 13.58
C ASN A 244 20.33 -16.52 12.43
N LEU A 245 19.38 -15.59 12.32
CA LEU A 245 19.34 -14.64 11.20
C LEU A 245 20.59 -13.73 11.21
N PRO A 246 21.30 -13.59 10.07
CA PRO A 246 22.37 -12.59 9.93
C PRO A 246 21.80 -11.18 10.08
N LEU A 247 22.45 -10.34 10.89
CA LEU A 247 22.03 -8.95 11.08
C LEU A 247 22.93 -7.98 10.30
N PRO A 248 22.51 -6.72 10.09
CA PRO A 248 23.36 -5.64 9.57
C PRO A 248 24.67 -5.49 10.36
N ARG A 249 25.64 -4.80 9.76
CA ARG A 249 26.91 -4.51 10.46
C ARG A 249 26.69 -3.53 11.61
N SER A 250 25.78 -2.59 11.41
CA SER A 250 25.28 -1.69 12.44
C SER A 250 24.58 -2.49 13.54
N ALA A 251 24.91 -2.20 14.79
CA ALA A 251 24.33 -2.93 15.93
C ALA A 251 22.84 -2.63 16.11
N GLU A 252 22.42 -1.39 15.85
CA GLU A 252 21.05 -0.92 16.03
C GLU A 252 20.76 0.26 15.10
N TYR A 253 19.49 0.67 15.02
CA TYR A 253 19.10 1.92 14.38
C TYR A 253 19.16 3.09 15.38
N PRO A 254 19.95 4.15 15.13
CA PRO A 254 20.14 5.23 16.10
C PRO A 254 18.85 5.99 16.44
N GLY A 255 18.44 5.94 17.71
CA GLY A 255 17.25 6.64 18.19
C GLY A 255 15.93 6.04 17.71
N GLY A 256 15.90 4.74 17.42
CA GLY A 256 14.73 4.03 16.87
C GLY A 256 13.40 4.33 17.54
N ILE A 257 13.35 4.31 18.88
CA ILE A 257 12.14 4.58 19.64
C ILE A 257 11.61 6.01 19.40
N ASP A 258 12.49 7.02 19.40
CA ASP A 258 12.09 8.41 19.16
C ASP A 258 11.65 8.62 17.71
N ARG A 259 12.27 7.90 16.76
CA ARG A 259 11.84 7.90 15.36
C ARG A 259 10.46 7.28 15.19
N LEU A 260 10.15 6.19 15.89
CA LEU A 260 8.81 5.61 15.90
C LEU A 260 7.76 6.56 16.47
N ARG A 261 8.04 7.22 17.59
CA ARG A 261 7.16 8.27 18.14
C ARG A 261 6.92 9.37 17.12
N TRP A 262 7.98 9.83 16.44
CA TRP A 262 7.85 10.82 15.38
C TRP A 262 6.95 10.32 14.22
N HIS A 263 7.10 9.09 13.75
CA HIS A 263 6.22 8.53 12.72
C HIS A 263 4.76 8.44 13.15
N ILE A 264 4.50 8.08 14.40
CA ILE A 264 3.14 8.02 14.96
C ILE A 264 2.53 9.44 14.99
N ASP A 265 3.27 10.41 15.52
CA ASP A 265 2.78 11.79 15.66
C ASP A 265 2.59 12.48 14.32
N ALA A 266 3.59 12.41 13.43
CA ALA A 266 3.50 12.95 12.08
C ALA A 266 2.34 12.30 11.30
N GLY A 267 2.18 10.98 11.45
CA GLY A 267 1.07 10.25 10.84
C GLY A 267 -0.28 10.79 11.31
N LYS A 268 -0.48 10.93 12.62
CA LYS A 268 -1.74 11.45 13.19
C LYS A 268 -2.05 12.86 12.72
N GLN A 269 -1.04 13.71 12.57
CA GLN A 269 -1.22 15.08 12.05
C GLN A 269 -1.75 15.07 10.62
N VAL A 270 -1.12 14.31 9.73
CA VAL A 270 -1.56 14.17 8.33
C VAL A 270 -2.94 13.53 8.24
N PHE A 271 -3.19 12.47 9.01
CA PHE A 271 -4.47 11.79 9.04
C PHE A 271 -5.58 12.72 9.49
N LYS A 272 -5.38 13.48 10.58
CA LYS A 272 -6.34 14.47 11.06
C LYS A 272 -6.57 15.60 10.06
N ALA A 273 -5.54 16.05 9.36
CA ALA A 273 -5.69 17.05 8.29
C ALA A 273 -6.55 16.51 7.13
N CYS A 274 -6.40 15.23 6.78
CA CYS A 274 -7.13 14.60 5.68
C CYS A 274 -8.56 14.17 6.03
N PHE A 275 -8.83 13.75 7.28
CA PHE A 275 -10.13 13.18 7.64
C PHE A 275 -10.88 13.96 8.74
N GLY A 276 -10.24 14.96 9.34
CA GLY A 276 -10.84 15.82 10.37
C GLY A 276 -10.89 15.21 11.78
N GLN A 277 -10.59 13.93 11.92
CA GLN A 277 -10.56 13.19 13.19
C GLN A 277 -9.23 12.46 13.35
N PRO A 278 -8.73 12.25 14.57
CA PRO A 278 -7.58 11.37 14.79
C PRO A 278 -7.94 9.91 14.50
N PRO A 279 -6.96 9.07 14.11
CA PRO A 279 -7.19 7.65 13.93
C PRO A 279 -7.40 6.96 15.28
N THR A 280 -8.32 5.99 15.34
CA THR A 280 -8.57 5.15 16.53
C THR A 280 -7.79 3.85 16.53
N GLY A 281 -7.46 3.36 15.33
CA GLY A 281 -6.81 2.08 15.09
C GLY A 281 -5.51 2.21 14.31
N CYS A 282 -4.61 1.23 14.53
CA CYS A 282 -3.34 1.13 13.83
C CYS A 282 -3.22 -0.21 13.09
N TRP A 283 -2.93 -0.16 11.79
CA TRP A 283 -2.29 -1.28 11.09
C TRP A 283 -0.82 -0.94 10.97
N PRO A 284 0.07 -1.51 11.81
CA PRO A 284 1.51 -1.31 11.64
C PRO A 284 1.95 -1.78 10.25
N ALA A 285 3.02 -1.20 9.72
CA ALA A 285 3.53 -1.59 8.41
C ALA A 285 3.70 -3.12 8.35
N GLU A 286 3.08 -3.76 7.35
CA GLU A 286 3.16 -5.22 7.17
C GLU A 286 2.59 -6.03 8.35
N GLY A 287 1.70 -5.43 9.14
CA GLY A 287 1.22 -6.01 10.40
C GLY A 287 2.37 -6.29 11.38
N ALA A 288 3.52 -5.60 11.26
CA ALA A 288 4.70 -5.90 12.04
C ALA A 288 4.59 -5.34 13.47
N ILE A 289 4.58 -6.23 14.46
CA ILE A 289 4.47 -5.89 15.88
C ILE A 289 5.55 -6.57 16.71
N SER A 290 5.78 -6.02 17.90
CA SER A 290 6.54 -6.56 19.02
C SER A 290 6.01 -5.91 20.30
N ASP A 291 6.38 -6.40 21.48
CA ASP A 291 5.98 -5.77 22.76
C ASP A 291 6.29 -4.27 22.79
N THR A 292 7.50 -3.89 22.37
CA THR A 292 7.94 -2.49 22.28
C THR A 292 7.03 -1.66 21.38
N VAL A 293 6.66 -2.20 20.21
CA VAL A 293 5.78 -1.48 19.27
C VAL A 293 4.38 -1.32 19.85
N LEU A 294 3.82 -2.38 20.45
CA LEU A 294 2.50 -2.32 21.07
C LEU A 294 2.45 -1.32 22.23
N ALA A 295 3.49 -1.28 23.07
CA ALA A 295 3.60 -0.30 24.14
C ALA A 295 3.63 1.15 23.61
N LEU A 296 4.33 1.41 22.50
CA LEU A 296 4.33 2.73 21.86
C LEU A 296 2.97 3.11 21.25
N LEU A 297 2.25 2.14 20.69
CA LEU A 297 0.90 2.38 20.17
C LEU A 297 -0.10 2.63 21.30
N ASP A 298 0.03 1.92 22.42
CA ASP A 298 -0.75 2.13 23.64
C ASP A 298 -0.49 3.51 24.26
N GLU A 299 0.78 3.90 24.41
CA GLU A 299 1.21 5.23 24.87
C GLU A 299 0.61 6.33 23.98
N ALA A 300 0.57 6.08 22.67
CA ALA A 300 -0.03 6.98 21.70
C ALA A 300 -1.57 7.00 21.75
N GLY A 301 -2.22 6.11 22.49
CA GLY A 301 -3.68 6.08 22.64
C GLY A 301 -4.42 5.44 21.45
N PHE A 302 -3.77 4.55 20.69
CA PHE A 302 -4.50 3.67 19.77
C PHE A 302 -5.30 2.64 20.57
N THR A 303 -6.53 2.39 20.13
CA THR A 303 -7.43 1.44 20.80
C THR A 303 -7.24 0.01 20.33
N TRP A 304 -6.74 -0.17 19.10
CA TRP A 304 -6.38 -1.46 18.56
C TRP A 304 -5.19 -1.44 17.60
N ALA A 305 -4.54 -2.59 17.53
CA ALA A 305 -3.55 -2.95 16.51
C ALA A 305 -3.90 -4.31 15.89
N ALA A 306 -3.35 -4.64 14.73
CA ALA A 306 -3.54 -5.96 14.13
C ALA A 306 -2.28 -6.52 13.46
N SER A 307 -2.21 -7.85 13.33
CA SER A 307 -1.06 -8.58 12.78
C SER A 307 -1.45 -9.92 12.10
N GLY A 308 -0.48 -10.72 11.71
CA GLY A 308 -0.60 -12.06 11.10
C GLY A 308 -0.89 -13.20 12.07
N SER A 309 -1.48 -14.30 11.59
CA SER A 309 -1.70 -15.49 12.42
C SER A 309 -0.37 -16.11 12.89
N GLY A 310 0.67 -16.06 12.06
CA GLY A 310 2.02 -16.53 12.43
C GLY A 310 2.60 -15.81 13.67
N VAL A 311 2.33 -14.51 13.83
CA VAL A 311 2.74 -13.75 15.02
C VAL A 311 2.03 -14.25 16.27
N LEU A 312 0.71 -14.48 16.18
CA LEU A 312 -0.07 -15.04 17.28
C LEU A 312 0.46 -16.42 17.68
N PHE A 313 0.65 -17.33 16.72
CA PHE A 313 1.08 -18.69 17.02
C PHE A 313 2.51 -18.74 17.59
N ASN A 314 3.44 -17.95 17.05
CA ASN A 314 4.78 -17.81 17.62
C ASN A 314 4.76 -17.27 19.07
N SER A 315 3.78 -16.43 19.40
CA SER A 315 3.57 -15.89 20.74
C SER A 315 2.96 -16.92 21.69
N LEU A 316 1.99 -17.70 21.20
CA LEU A 316 1.32 -18.76 21.97
C LEU A 316 2.26 -19.92 22.27
N ASP A 317 3.11 -20.33 21.33
CA ASP A 317 4.09 -21.42 21.51
C ASP A 317 5.11 -21.11 22.62
N LYS A 318 5.39 -19.83 22.85
CA LYS A 318 6.24 -19.35 23.95
C LYS A 318 5.50 -19.21 25.28
N SER A 319 4.17 -19.35 25.27
CA SER A 319 3.30 -19.23 26.43
C SER A 319 2.79 -20.60 26.90
N THR A 320 2.47 -20.75 28.18
CA THR A 320 1.78 -21.94 28.71
C THR A 320 0.26 -21.84 28.53
N SER A 321 -0.22 -21.33 27.38
CA SER A 321 -1.65 -21.09 27.15
C SER A 321 -2.40 -22.41 26.93
N ALA A 322 -3.59 -22.51 27.53
CA ALA A 322 -4.47 -23.68 27.45
C ALA A 322 -5.47 -23.63 26.28
N LEU A 323 -5.43 -22.59 25.44
CA LEU A 323 -6.27 -22.47 24.25
C LEU A 323 -5.71 -23.33 23.13
N GLY A 324 -6.55 -24.19 22.55
CA GLY A 324 -6.21 -24.89 21.31
C GLY A 324 -5.98 -23.89 20.18
N THR A 325 -5.00 -24.18 19.32
CA THR A 325 -4.58 -23.33 18.18
C THR A 325 -5.73 -22.95 17.25
N ASP A 326 -6.71 -23.84 17.07
CA ASP A 326 -7.80 -23.68 16.09
C ASP A 326 -8.87 -22.65 16.47
N HIS A 327 -8.96 -22.26 17.73
CA HIS A 327 -9.92 -21.25 18.22
C HIS A 327 -9.24 -19.92 18.52
N ALA A 328 -7.97 -19.96 18.91
CA ALA A 328 -7.18 -18.79 19.30
C ALA A 328 -7.27 -17.63 18.29
N LEU A 329 -7.19 -17.93 17.00
CA LEU A 329 -7.16 -16.90 15.95
C LEU A 329 -8.42 -16.01 15.91
N TYR A 330 -9.56 -16.51 16.39
CA TYR A 330 -10.86 -15.86 16.19
C TYR A 330 -11.30 -14.99 17.38
N HIS A 331 -10.34 -14.50 18.15
CA HIS A 331 -10.59 -13.66 19.31
C HIS A 331 -9.65 -12.45 19.39
N ALA A 332 -10.08 -11.47 20.17
CA ALA A 332 -9.28 -10.31 20.53
C ALA A 332 -8.31 -10.65 21.67
N TYR A 333 -7.14 -10.01 21.66
CA TYR A 333 -6.11 -10.19 22.68
C TYR A 333 -5.69 -8.86 23.30
N ASN A 334 -5.48 -8.84 24.60
CA ASN A 334 -4.63 -7.84 25.25
C ASN A 334 -3.23 -8.44 25.41
N VAL A 335 -2.19 -7.61 25.25
CA VAL A 335 -0.81 -8.02 25.50
C VAL A 335 -0.38 -7.42 26.84
N ASP A 336 -0.05 -8.29 27.78
CA ASP A 336 0.28 -7.95 29.16
C ASP A 336 -0.79 -7.02 29.80
N GLU A 337 -0.37 -5.88 30.38
CA GLU A 337 -1.26 -4.87 30.97
C GLU A 337 -1.66 -3.75 30.00
N LEU A 338 -1.32 -3.87 28.70
CA LEU A 338 -1.62 -2.83 27.71
C LEU A 338 -3.14 -2.75 27.43
N ALA A 339 -3.63 -1.52 27.20
CA ALA A 339 -5.03 -1.27 26.86
C ALA A 339 -5.32 -1.49 25.37
N VAL A 340 -4.33 -1.31 24.51
CA VAL A 340 -4.43 -1.58 23.08
C VAL A 340 -4.81 -3.05 22.83
N THR A 341 -5.89 -3.26 22.09
CA THR A 341 -6.37 -4.60 21.74
C THR A 341 -5.74 -5.06 20.43
N CYS A 342 -5.18 -6.26 20.43
CA CYS A 342 -4.60 -6.90 19.26
C CYS A 342 -5.61 -7.86 18.59
N PHE A 343 -5.70 -7.76 17.27
CA PHE A 343 -6.42 -8.69 16.41
C PHE A 343 -5.45 -9.38 15.44
N PHE A 344 -5.75 -10.61 15.05
CA PHE A 344 -4.89 -11.37 14.15
C PHE A 344 -5.70 -11.83 12.94
N ARG A 345 -5.16 -11.59 11.74
CA ARG A 345 -5.83 -11.93 10.48
C ARG A 345 -5.87 -13.44 10.25
N ASP A 346 -6.94 -13.91 9.62
CA ASP A 346 -6.99 -15.24 9.02
C ASP A 346 -6.21 -15.22 7.70
N ASP A 347 -4.96 -15.67 7.78
CA ASP A 347 -4.02 -15.69 6.66
C ASP A 347 -4.57 -16.51 5.49
N ARG A 348 -5.21 -17.65 5.76
CA ARG A 348 -5.81 -18.52 4.74
C ARG A 348 -6.94 -17.81 3.99
N LEU A 349 -7.89 -17.19 4.69
CA LEU A 349 -9.01 -16.51 4.03
C LEU A 349 -8.54 -15.29 3.22
N SER A 350 -7.57 -14.56 3.77
CA SER A 350 -6.93 -13.43 3.08
C SER A 350 -6.23 -13.91 1.79
N ASP A 351 -5.51 -15.03 1.85
CA ASP A 351 -4.79 -15.60 0.69
C ASP A 351 -5.71 -16.20 -0.37
N LEU A 352 -6.90 -16.71 0.02
CA LEU A 352 -7.91 -17.14 -0.95
C LEU A 352 -8.34 -15.96 -1.84
N ILE A 353 -8.60 -14.80 -1.24
CA ILE A 353 -8.93 -13.58 -1.96
C ILE A 353 -7.70 -13.07 -2.74
N GLY A 354 -6.52 -13.04 -2.13
CA GLY A 354 -5.33 -12.47 -2.75
C GLY A 354 -4.84 -13.25 -3.97
N PHE A 355 -4.96 -14.58 -3.94
CA PHE A 355 -4.21 -15.43 -4.87
C PHE A 355 -5.01 -16.57 -5.52
N THR A 356 -6.22 -16.88 -5.05
CA THR A 356 -6.97 -18.05 -5.54
C THR A 356 -8.21 -17.65 -6.33
N TYR A 357 -9.07 -16.81 -5.74
CA TYR A 357 -10.38 -16.47 -6.29
C TYR A 357 -10.33 -15.61 -7.56
N SER A 358 -9.18 -15.01 -7.91
CA SER A 358 -9.00 -14.29 -9.18
C SER A 358 -9.22 -15.18 -10.42
N SER A 359 -9.08 -16.51 -10.26
CA SER A 359 -9.32 -17.50 -11.32
C SER A 359 -10.74 -18.09 -11.32
N TRP A 360 -11.59 -17.72 -10.35
CA TRP A 360 -12.92 -18.28 -10.16
C TRP A 360 -14.00 -17.33 -10.70
N HIS A 361 -15.20 -17.87 -10.95
CA HIS A 361 -16.37 -17.01 -11.11
C HIS A 361 -16.67 -16.31 -9.78
N ALA A 362 -17.09 -15.04 -9.84
CA ALA A 362 -17.29 -14.21 -8.65
C ALA A 362 -18.29 -14.84 -7.65
N ASP A 363 -19.41 -15.37 -8.15
CA ASP A 363 -20.43 -16.01 -7.31
C ASP A 363 -19.89 -17.24 -6.56
N ASP A 364 -19.07 -18.06 -7.22
CA ASP A 364 -18.48 -19.27 -6.62
C ASP A 364 -17.45 -18.90 -5.55
N ALA A 365 -16.62 -17.89 -5.82
CA ALA A 365 -15.64 -17.37 -4.87
C ALA A 365 -16.33 -16.81 -3.60
N VAL A 366 -17.37 -15.98 -3.78
CA VAL A 366 -18.15 -15.45 -2.67
C VAL A 366 -18.85 -16.58 -1.90
N ALA A 367 -19.50 -17.52 -2.57
CA ALA A 367 -20.15 -18.65 -1.91
C ALA A 367 -19.18 -19.50 -1.11
N ASN A 368 -17.97 -19.74 -1.63
CA ASN A 368 -16.93 -20.49 -0.94
C ASN A 368 -16.41 -19.76 0.31
N LEU A 369 -16.16 -18.46 0.21
CA LEU A 369 -15.72 -17.66 1.37
C LEU A 369 -16.78 -17.66 2.48
N ILE A 370 -18.05 -17.50 2.11
CA ILE A 370 -19.18 -17.58 3.04
C ILE A 370 -19.24 -18.95 3.71
N HIS A 371 -19.06 -20.04 2.96
CA HIS A 371 -19.03 -21.39 3.52
C HIS A 371 -17.89 -21.58 4.54
N HIS A 372 -16.71 -21.00 4.27
CA HIS A 372 -15.62 -21.02 5.24
C HIS A 372 -15.97 -20.26 6.53
N LEU A 373 -16.57 -19.07 6.42
CA LEU A 373 -17.04 -18.31 7.58
C LEU A 373 -18.14 -19.04 8.37
N GLU A 374 -19.07 -19.71 7.69
CA GLU A 374 -20.09 -20.54 8.34
C GLU A 374 -19.45 -21.72 9.09
N SER A 375 -18.41 -22.33 8.52
CA SER A 375 -17.68 -23.42 9.15
C SER A 375 -16.93 -22.95 10.40
N ILE A 376 -16.31 -21.76 10.34
CA ILE A 376 -15.65 -21.13 11.50
C ILE A 376 -16.69 -20.84 12.59
N SER A 377 -17.81 -20.20 12.24
CA SER A 377 -18.92 -19.92 13.15
C SER A 377 -19.44 -21.19 13.83
N ALA A 378 -19.63 -22.28 13.08
CA ALA A 378 -20.08 -23.56 13.62
C ALA A 378 -19.06 -24.18 14.59
N ARG A 379 -17.76 -24.06 14.31
CA ARG A 379 -16.67 -24.58 15.16
C ARG A 379 -16.54 -23.83 16.48
N CYS A 380 -16.56 -22.50 16.46
CA CYS A 380 -16.51 -21.67 17.67
C CYS A 380 -17.81 -21.72 18.50
N GLY A 381 -18.89 -22.28 17.93
CA GLY A 381 -20.11 -22.59 18.66
C GLY A 381 -20.81 -21.35 19.23
N LYS A 382 -20.92 -21.26 20.56
CA LYS A 382 -21.57 -20.16 21.27
C LYS A 382 -20.58 -19.31 22.08
N GLU A 383 -19.30 -19.37 21.73
CA GLU A 383 -18.31 -18.47 22.31
C GLU A 383 -18.72 -17.01 22.08
N ASP A 384 -18.48 -16.18 23.08
CA ASP A 384 -18.80 -14.76 23.01
C ASP A 384 -17.74 -14.01 22.20
N ASN A 385 -18.18 -12.99 21.44
CA ASN A 385 -17.31 -12.10 20.67
C ASN A 385 -16.33 -12.79 19.70
N VAL A 386 -16.75 -13.90 19.07
CA VAL A 386 -15.95 -14.54 18.00
C VAL A 386 -15.88 -13.61 16.80
N LEU A 387 -14.67 -13.42 16.27
CA LEU A 387 -14.42 -12.54 15.14
C LEU A 387 -13.43 -13.16 14.13
N VAL A 388 -13.67 -12.92 12.85
CA VAL A 388 -12.73 -13.23 11.77
C VAL A 388 -12.24 -11.92 11.17
N ALA A 389 -10.93 -11.68 11.24
CA ALA A 389 -10.29 -10.56 10.57
C ALA A 389 -9.71 -11.02 9.23
N ILE A 390 -10.15 -10.39 8.14
CA ILE A 390 -9.57 -10.53 6.81
C ILE A 390 -8.89 -9.20 6.51
N ILE A 391 -7.56 -9.20 6.46
CA ILE A 391 -6.75 -7.99 6.30
C ILE A 391 -5.83 -8.16 5.10
N MET A 392 -5.89 -7.22 4.16
CA MET A 392 -5.20 -7.30 2.87
C MET A 392 -4.84 -5.91 2.34
N ASP A 393 -3.87 -5.85 1.43
CA ASP A 393 -3.67 -4.67 0.58
C ASP A 393 -4.92 -4.39 -0.24
N GLY A 394 -5.26 -3.11 -0.39
CA GLY A 394 -6.46 -2.67 -1.08
C GLY A 394 -6.33 -2.51 -2.59
N GLU A 395 -5.14 -2.70 -3.17
CA GLU A 395 -4.91 -2.46 -4.60
C GLU A 395 -4.44 -3.67 -5.41
N ASN A 396 -3.70 -4.58 -4.78
CA ASN A 396 -2.81 -5.48 -5.52
C ASN A 396 -3.56 -6.68 -6.13
N ALA A 397 -4.61 -7.19 -5.47
CA ALA A 397 -5.31 -8.40 -5.95
C ALA A 397 -6.16 -8.15 -7.21
N TRP A 398 -6.74 -6.96 -7.33
CA TRP A 398 -7.86 -6.70 -8.23
C TRP A 398 -7.50 -6.72 -9.71
N GLU A 399 -6.26 -6.40 -10.07
CA GLU A 399 -5.75 -6.47 -11.44
C GLU A 399 -5.74 -7.89 -12.02
N HIS A 400 -5.81 -8.91 -11.16
CA HIS A 400 -5.91 -10.30 -11.56
C HIS A 400 -7.35 -10.79 -11.72
N TYR A 401 -8.33 -10.09 -11.15
CA TYR A 401 -9.74 -10.43 -11.23
C TYR A 401 -10.37 -9.87 -12.53
N PRO A 402 -11.40 -10.54 -13.05
CA PRO A 402 -12.24 -9.96 -14.09
C PRO A 402 -12.78 -8.58 -13.66
N ASP A 403 -12.75 -7.62 -14.59
CA ASP A 403 -13.27 -6.26 -14.40
C ASP A 403 -12.80 -5.59 -13.09
N ASN A 404 -11.51 -5.75 -12.78
CA ASN A 404 -10.89 -5.19 -11.58
C ASN A 404 -11.57 -5.62 -10.26
N GLY A 405 -12.08 -6.85 -10.21
CA GLY A 405 -12.73 -7.38 -9.00
C GLY A 405 -14.15 -6.85 -8.77
N PHE A 406 -14.71 -6.08 -9.71
CA PHE A 406 -16.00 -5.40 -9.54
C PHE A 406 -17.13 -6.33 -9.06
N TYR A 407 -17.32 -7.47 -9.74
CA TYR A 407 -18.38 -8.42 -9.38
C TYR A 407 -18.10 -9.14 -8.05
N PHE A 408 -16.84 -9.48 -7.78
CA PHE A 408 -16.46 -10.15 -6.53
C PHE A 408 -16.68 -9.24 -5.32
N LEU A 409 -16.16 -8.00 -5.35
CA LEU A 409 -16.30 -7.05 -4.25
C LEU A 409 -17.76 -6.69 -3.98
N GLN A 410 -18.54 -6.45 -5.05
CA GLN A 410 -19.97 -6.17 -4.92
C GLN A 410 -20.71 -7.36 -4.30
N GLY A 411 -20.49 -8.58 -4.81
CA GLY A 411 -21.11 -9.79 -4.28
C GLY A 411 -20.69 -10.08 -2.83
N LEU A 412 -19.42 -9.88 -2.50
CA LEU A 412 -18.87 -10.05 -1.16
C LEU A 412 -19.58 -9.15 -0.14
N TYR A 413 -19.61 -7.83 -0.40
CA TYR A 413 -20.26 -6.88 0.50
C TYR A 413 -21.76 -7.15 0.62
N GLN A 414 -22.47 -7.41 -0.48
CA GLN A 414 -23.90 -7.73 -0.44
C GLN A 414 -24.17 -8.99 0.39
N ARG A 415 -23.40 -10.05 0.17
CA ARG A 415 -23.64 -11.34 0.79
C ARG A 415 -23.29 -11.34 2.28
N LEU A 416 -22.22 -10.66 2.69
CA LEU A 416 -21.84 -10.51 4.10
C LEU A 416 -22.83 -9.61 4.85
N SER A 417 -23.19 -8.45 4.30
CA SER A 417 -24.07 -7.48 4.97
C SER A 417 -25.49 -8.00 5.17
N SER A 418 -25.98 -8.86 4.27
CA SER A 418 -27.32 -9.46 4.35
C SER A 418 -27.36 -10.82 5.06
N HIS A 419 -26.21 -11.35 5.51
CA HIS A 419 -26.15 -12.69 6.06
C HIS A 419 -26.77 -12.75 7.47
N PRO A 420 -27.75 -13.63 7.74
CA PRO A 420 -28.47 -13.64 9.02
C PRO A 420 -27.60 -14.06 10.23
N LYS A 421 -26.50 -14.78 9.98
CA LYS A 421 -25.58 -15.30 11.02
C LYS A 421 -24.31 -14.48 11.18
N PHE A 422 -24.07 -13.49 10.33
CA PHE A 422 -22.84 -12.71 10.38
C PHE A 422 -23.15 -11.28 10.80
N ASN A 423 -22.14 -10.64 11.36
CA ASN A 423 -22.13 -9.21 11.62
C ASN A 423 -20.92 -8.63 10.89
N LEU A 424 -21.13 -8.07 9.70
CA LEU A 424 -20.08 -7.32 9.01
C LEU A 424 -19.84 -6.02 9.76
N THR A 425 -18.65 -5.88 10.32
CA THR A 425 -18.36 -4.91 11.38
C THR A 425 -16.94 -4.35 11.25
N THR A 426 -16.53 -3.51 12.20
CA THR A 426 -15.20 -2.91 12.29
C THR A 426 -14.48 -3.32 13.57
N PHE A 427 -13.16 -3.11 13.64
CA PHE A 427 -12.38 -3.44 14.85
C PHE A 427 -12.82 -2.65 16.07
N SER A 428 -13.12 -1.34 15.91
CA SER A 428 -13.62 -0.51 17.00
C SER A 428 -14.92 -1.04 17.63
N GLN A 429 -15.79 -1.66 16.82
CA GLN A 429 -17.04 -2.24 17.31
C GLN A 429 -16.82 -3.60 18.03
N CYS A 430 -15.68 -4.24 17.83
CA CYS A 430 -15.32 -5.51 18.47
C CYS A 430 -14.58 -5.34 19.82
N LEU A 431 -14.32 -4.11 20.26
CA LEU A 431 -13.50 -3.80 21.45
C LEU A 431 -14.15 -4.16 22.80
N THR A 432 -15.48 -4.25 22.86
CA THR A 432 -16.22 -4.40 24.13
C THR A 432 -16.47 -5.84 24.54
N GLY A 433 -16.24 -6.81 23.64
CA GLY A 433 -16.48 -8.21 23.96
C GLY A 433 -15.30 -8.88 24.67
N SER A 434 -15.44 -10.18 24.91
CA SER A 434 -14.43 -10.99 25.59
C SER A 434 -13.07 -10.96 24.88
N LYS A 435 -11.98 -10.91 25.67
CA LYS A 435 -10.59 -10.87 25.21
C LYS A 435 -9.75 -11.88 25.98
N TYR A 436 -8.72 -12.41 25.33
CA TYR A 436 -7.68 -13.21 25.97
C TYR A 436 -6.45 -12.35 26.28
N THR A 437 -5.57 -12.85 27.13
CA THR A 437 -4.32 -12.16 27.47
C THR A 437 -3.13 -12.96 26.96
N LEU A 438 -2.23 -12.31 26.22
CA LEU A 438 -0.90 -12.81 25.89
C LEU A 438 0.10 -12.15 26.83
N PRO A 439 0.98 -12.90 27.54
CA PRO A 439 2.02 -12.29 28.36
C PRO A 439 3.13 -11.62 27.53
N HIS A 440 3.25 -11.98 26.26
CA HIS A 440 4.29 -11.52 25.34
C HIS A 440 3.79 -11.72 23.90
N VAL A 441 4.17 -10.81 23.00
CA VAL A 441 4.05 -10.97 21.54
C VAL A 441 5.44 -11.12 20.93
N SER A 442 5.64 -12.23 20.22
CA SER A 442 6.87 -12.47 19.46
C SER A 442 6.97 -11.46 18.31
N ALA A 443 8.12 -10.81 18.16
CA ALA A 443 8.32 -9.89 17.05
C ALA A 443 8.16 -10.60 15.69
N GLY A 444 7.34 -10.03 14.81
CA GLY A 444 7.03 -10.63 13.52
C GLY A 444 6.06 -9.80 12.70
N SER A 445 5.83 -10.22 11.46
CA SER A 445 4.93 -9.58 10.50
C SER A 445 3.83 -10.52 10.03
N TRP A 446 2.89 -9.98 9.25
CA TRP A 446 1.87 -10.77 8.58
C TRP A 446 2.39 -11.74 7.50
N ILE A 447 3.69 -11.69 7.19
CA ILE A 447 4.35 -12.60 6.24
C ILE A 447 5.25 -13.54 7.03
N TYR A 448 4.96 -14.84 6.93
CA TYR A 448 5.66 -15.93 7.62
C TYR A 448 5.67 -15.86 9.15
N GLY A 449 5.04 -14.86 9.78
CA GLY A 449 5.13 -14.64 11.22
C GLY A 449 6.50 -14.15 11.69
N ASP A 450 7.37 -13.70 10.77
CA ASP A 450 8.74 -13.26 11.04
C ASP A 450 9.08 -11.93 10.32
N LEU A 451 10.34 -11.50 10.41
CA LEU A 451 10.84 -10.26 9.82
C LEU A 451 11.85 -10.48 8.67
N THR A 452 12.04 -11.72 8.22
CA THR A 452 13.07 -12.11 7.23
C THR A 452 12.84 -11.51 5.84
N THR A 453 11.63 -11.03 5.59
CA THR A 453 11.30 -10.30 4.37
C THR A 453 12.02 -8.94 4.30
N TRP A 454 12.38 -8.31 5.42
CA TRP A 454 13.02 -6.97 5.43
C TRP A 454 14.44 -6.94 6.03
N ILE A 455 14.96 -8.07 6.55
CA ILE A 455 16.31 -8.16 7.10
C ILE A 455 16.84 -9.60 6.93
N GLY A 456 18.17 -9.78 6.91
CA GLY A 456 18.77 -11.12 6.89
C GLY A 456 19.57 -11.47 5.64
N SER A 457 19.23 -10.88 4.48
CA SER A 457 20.03 -11.06 3.26
C SER A 457 21.13 -9.99 3.14
N PRO A 458 22.22 -10.25 2.40
CA PRO A 458 23.30 -9.28 2.23
C PRO A 458 22.82 -7.91 1.71
N ASP A 459 21.96 -7.88 0.69
CA ASP A 459 21.48 -6.63 0.10
C ASP A 459 20.53 -5.86 1.04
N LYS A 460 19.67 -6.56 1.79
CA LYS A 460 18.79 -5.93 2.80
C LYS A 460 19.58 -5.37 3.97
N ASN A 461 20.55 -6.15 4.46
CA ASN A 461 21.42 -5.71 5.55
C ASN A 461 22.27 -4.51 5.10
N ARG A 462 22.70 -4.48 3.84
CA ARG A 462 23.36 -3.30 3.28
C ARG A 462 22.44 -2.09 3.22
N ALA A 463 21.17 -2.25 2.83
CA ALA A 463 20.20 -1.16 2.85
C ALA A 463 20.03 -0.57 4.27
N TRP A 464 19.95 -1.42 5.30
CA TRP A 464 19.90 -0.97 6.70
C TRP A 464 21.16 -0.22 7.10
N ASP A 465 22.34 -0.73 6.76
CA ASP A 465 23.61 -0.04 7.03
C ASP A 465 23.66 1.35 6.35
N MET A 466 23.17 1.46 5.10
CA MET A 466 23.08 2.74 4.40
C MET A 466 22.13 3.73 5.09
N LEU A 467 20.99 3.24 5.58
CA LEU A 467 20.04 4.07 6.33
C LEU A 467 20.64 4.53 7.68
N VAL A 468 21.36 3.66 8.39
CA VAL A 468 22.06 4.02 9.64
C VAL A 468 23.12 5.09 9.38
N GLU A 469 23.93 4.95 8.34
CA GLU A 469 24.93 5.96 7.97
C GLU A 469 24.28 7.33 7.69
N ALA A 470 23.15 7.34 6.95
CA ALA A 470 22.40 8.56 6.66
C ALA A 470 21.77 9.18 7.93
N LYS A 471 21.22 8.36 8.83
CA LYS A 471 20.71 8.81 10.13
C LYS A 471 21.80 9.43 10.99
N GLN A 472 22.99 8.85 11.03
CA GLN A 472 24.12 9.41 11.75
C GLN A 472 24.57 10.76 11.17
N ALA A 473 24.50 10.94 9.84
CA ALA A 473 24.76 12.23 9.21
C ALA A 473 23.71 13.28 9.60
N PHE A 474 22.43 12.90 9.56
CA PHE A 474 21.33 13.74 10.04
C PHE A 474 21.53 14.15 11.52
N ASP A 475 21.84 13.21 12.41
CA ASP A 475 22.03 13.48 13.84
C ASP A 475 23.22 14.40 14.11
N ARG A 476 24.29 14.30 13.31
CA ARG A 476 25.41 15.25 13.38
C ARG A 476 24.95 16.65 12.99
N ALA A 477 24.24 16.79 11.88
CA ALA A 477 23.74 18.08 11.40
C ALA A 477 22.76 18.74 12.38
N GLU A 478 21.87 17.95 12.99
CA GLU A 478 20.93 18.44 14.01
C GLU A 478 21.66 18.85 15.30
N ARG A 479 22.59 18.02 15.81
CA ARG A 479 23.37 18.33 17.03
C ARG A 479 24.26 19.55 16.87
N GLU A 480 24.84 19.74 15.69
CA GLU A 480 25.64 20.92 15.33
C GLU A 480 24.78 22.16 15.04
N GLN A 481 23.45 22.04 15.14
CA GLN A 481 22.48 23.11 14.89
C GLN A 481 22.63 23.74 13.49
N ARG A 482 23.08 22.95 12.50
CA ARG A 482 23.19 23.40 11.11
C ARG A 482 21.84 23.53 10.43
N LEU A 483 20.85 22.76 10.89
CA LEU A 483 19.49 22.75 10.35
C LEU A 483 18.57 23.54 11.28
N THR A 484 17.85 24.53 10.75
CA THR A 484 16.91 25.34 11.53
C THR A 484 15.58 25.53 10.80
N GLY A 485 14.51 25.75 11.58
CA GLY A 485 13.17 26.02 11.06
C GLY A 485 12.68 24.99 10.04
N SER A 486 12.20 25.48 8.89
CA SER A 486 11.62 24.65 7.84
C SER A 486 12.59 23.64 7.23
N GLN A 487 13.91 23.89 7.27
CA GLN A 487 14.90 22.95 6.76
C GLN A 487 15.00 21.70 7.65
N LEU A 488 14.94 21.89 8.97
CA LEU A 488 14.93 20.78 9.91
C LEU A 488 13.66 19.93 9.77
N ASP A 489 12.50 20.57 9.58
CA ASP A 489 11.24 19.86 9.35
C ASP A 489 11.27 19.07 8.03
N ALA A 490 11.78 19.67 6.96
CA ALA A 490 11.97 18.99 5.68
C ALA A 490 12.95 17.80 5.80
N ALA A 491 14.05 17.97 6.54
CA ALA A 491 15.02 16.91 6.79
C ALA A 491 14.41 15.75 7.60
N ARG A 492 13.63 16.05 8.65
CA ARG A 492 12.92 15.05 9.46
C ARG A 492 11.90 14.27 8.65
N GLN A 493 11.16 14.94 7.78
CA GLN A 493 10.23 14.28 6.85
C GLN A 493 10.96 13.40 5.83
N GLN A 494 12.04 13.90 5.23
CA GLN A 494 12.84 13.14 4.28
C GLN A 494 13.49 11.92 4.92
N LEU A 495 13.99 12.04 6.15
CA LEU A 495 14.47 10.91 6.95
C LEU A 495 13.34 9.90 7.18
N GLY A 496 12.14 10.38 7.52
CA GLY A 496 10.93 9.57 7.62
C GLY A 496 10.68 8.72 6.36
N ILE A 497 10.78 9.33 5.18
CA ILE A 497 10.65 8.61 3.91
C ILE A 497 11.71 7.52 3.78
N CYS A 498 12.96 7.80 4.15
CA CYS A 498 14.06 6.83 4.06
C CYS A 498 13.89 5.64 5.03
N GLU A 499 13.10 5.79 6.09
CA GLU A 499 12.82 4.75 7.10
C GLU A 499 11.69 3.78 6.68
N GLY A 500 11.07 3.99 5.52
CA GLY A 500 9.95 3.17 5.03
C GLY A 500 10.33 1.72 4.69
N SER A 501 9.37 0.80 4.86
CA SER A 501 9.55 -0.64 4.65
C SER A 501 9.94 -1.02 3.24
N ASP A 502 9.43 -0.27 2.25
CA ASP A 502 9.52 -0.59 0.85
C ASP A 502 10.97 -0.78 0.41
N TRP A 503 11.89 0.02 0.96
CA TRP A 503 13.32 -0.01 0.65
C TRP A 503 14.01 -1.32 1.05
N PHE A 504 13.38 -2.11 1.94
CA PHE A 504 13.91 -3.36 2.46
C PHE A 504 13.16 -4.59 1.94
N TRP A 505 11.98 -4.40 1.33
CA TRP A 505 11.20 -5.46 0.70
C TRP A 505 11.84 -5.97 -0.60
N TRP A 506 12.25 -5.02 -1.45
CA TRP A 506 12.69 -5.29 -2.82
C TRP A 506 14.07 -5.96 -2.92
N PRO A 507 15.10 -5.55 -2.15
CA PRO A 507 16.44 -6.12 -2.26
C PRO A 507 16.51 -7.63 -2.04
N GLY A 508 17.18 -8.34 -2.95
CA GLY A 508 17.45 -9.78 -2.86
C GLY A 508 17.00 -10.60 -4.07
N ASP A 509 17.12 -11.92 -3.95
CA ASP A 509 17.12 -12.86 -5.10
C ASP A 509 15.74 -13.34 -5.58
N TYR A 510 14.66 -12.93 -4.92
CA TYR A 510 13.33 -13.51 -5.15
C TYR A 510 12.37 -12.60 -5.94
N ASN A 511 12.72 -11.32 -6.09
CA ASN A 511 11.92 -10.34 -6.83
C ASN A 511 12.45 -10.22 -8.27
N ALA A 512 11.60 -9.76 -9.18
CA ALA A 512 11.99 -9.50 -10.56
C ALA A 512 13.10 -8.45 -10.65
N GLY A 513 14.16 -8.71 -11.42
CA GLY A 513 15.36 -7.88 -11.48
C GLY A 513 15.08 -6.41 -11.82
N ASP A 514 14.16 -6.13 -12.74
CA ASP A 514 13.78 -4.76 -13.12
C ASP A 514 13.10 -4.00 -11.98
N ALA A 515 12.27 -4.68 -11.19
CA ALA A 515 11.64 -4.10 -10.01
C ALA A 515 12.68 -3.83 -8.91
N VAL A 516 13.61 -4.77 -8.68
CA VAL A 516 14.73 -4.59 -7.74
C VAL A 516 15.57 -3.37 -8.13
N ALA A 517 15.96 -3.27 -9.40
CA ALA A 517 16.74 -2.13 -9.91
C ALA A 517 15.99 -0.80 -9.79
N ALA A 518 14.68 -0.79 -10.03
CA ALA A 518 13.84 0.39 -9.87
C ALA A 518 13.82 0.89 -8.42
N PHE A 519 13.57 -0.01 -7.46
CA PHE A 519 13.48 0.37 -6.04
C PHE A 519 14.84 0.62 -5.38
N ASP A 520 15.91 -0.04 -5.83
CA ASP A 520 17.30 0.34 -5.52
C ASP A 520 17.55 1.80 -5.88
N ASN A 521 17.21 2.19 -7.13
CA ASN A 521 17.41 3.55 -7.59
C ASN A 521 16.54 4.57 -6.83
N LEU A 522 15.27 4.23 -6.57
CA LEU A 522 14.40 5.08 -5.76
C LEU A 522 14.96 5.30 -4.36
N PHE A 523 15.41 4.24 -3.68
CA PHE A 523 15.98 4.38 -2.35
C PHE A 523 17.23 5.25 -2.33
N ARG A 524 18.13 5.08 -3.32
CA ARG A 524 19.32 5.94 -3.45
C ARG A 524 18.95 7.40 -3.72
N ILE A 525 17.89 7.68 -4.49
CA ILE A 525 17.36 9.05 -4.67
C ILE A 525 16.87 9.62 -3.33
N GLN A 526 16.12 8.84 -2.53
CA GLN A 526 15.60 9.32 -1.25
C GLN A 526 16.73 9.59 -0.23
N LEU A 527 17.73 8.71 -0.14
CA LEU A 527 18.91 8.93 0.69
C LEU A 527 19.72 10.14 0.20
N GLY A 528 19.97 10.24 -1.12
CA GLY A 528 20.69 11.38 -1.70
C GLY A 528 19.98 12.71 -1.43
N THR A 529 18.66 12.72 -1.51
CA THR A 529 17.83 13.89 -1.16
C THR A 529 17.99 14.27 0.31
N LEU A 530 18.06 13.30 1.23
CA LEU A 530 18.33 13.58 2.64
C LEU A 530 19.69 14.27 2.82
N TYR A 531 20.76 13.69 2.23
CA TYR A 531 22.11 14.27 2.27
C TYR A 531 22.14 15.71 1.73
N ASP A 532 21.46 15.98 0.61
CA ASP A 532 21.36 17.31 0.03
C ASP A 532 20.65 18.30 0.99
N ILE A 533 19.52 17.90 1.61
CA ILE A 533 18.78 18.75 2.54
C ILE A 533 19.60 19.07 3.79
N ILE A 534 20.40 18.12 4.29
CA ILE A 534 21.26 18.31 5.46
C ILE A 534 22.62 18.94 5.13
N GLU A 535 22.83 19.34 3.87
CA GLU A 535 24.05 19.95 3.35
C GLU A 535 25.32 19.12 3.59
N GLU A 536 25.19 17.79 3.48
CA GLU A 536 26.29 16.83 3.57
C GLU A 536 26.59 16.24 2.19
N PRO A 537 27.87 16.00 1.86
CA PRO A 537 28.20 15.36 0.59
C PRO A 537 27.64 13.94 0.53
N GLN A 538 26.95 13.62 -0.56
CA GLN A 538 26.45 12.27 -0.80
C GLN A 538 27.61 11.26 -0.82
N PRO A 539 27.52 10.15 -0.07
CA PRO A 539 28.52 9.09 -0.13
C PRO A 539 28.65 8.50 -1.53
N GLN A 540 29.88 8.20 -1.96
CA GLN A 540 30.15 7.70 -3.31
C GLN A 540 29.40 6.41 -3.67
N TYR A 541 29.06 5.57 -2.67
CA TYR A 541 28.32 4.34 -2.92
C TYR A 541 26.89 4.59 -3.43
N LEU A 542 26.28 5.76 -3.17
CA LEU A 542 24.93 6.08 -3.67
C LEU A 542 24.90 6.26 -5.20
N ALA A 543 26.05 6.39 -5.85
CA ALA A 543 26.14 6.46 -7.31
C ALA A 543 26.00 5.08 -7.99
N ASN A 544 26.09 3.99 -7.23
CA ASN A 544 26.08 2.62 -7.76
C ASN A 544 24.95 1.82 -7.14
N ALA A 545 24.40 0.85 -7.89
CA ALA A 545 23.46 -0.11 -7.33
C ALA A 545 24.11 -0.88 -6.17
N PHE A 546 23.33 -1.14 -5.12
CA PHE A 546 23.75 -1.94 -3.97
C PHE A 546 23.11 -3.33 -3.97
N THR A 547 22.11 -3.53 -4.83
CA THR A 547 21.44 -4.81 -5.04
C THR A 547 22.15 -5.64 -6.10
N HIS A 548 22.11 -6.96 -5.92
CA HIS A 548 22.75 -7.94 -6.82
C HIS A 548 21.77 -9.06 -7.17
N PRO A 549 20.74 -8.79 -8.00
CA PRO A 549 19.74 -9.80 -8.33
C PRO A 549 20.40 -11.00 -9.02
N ARG A 550 20.17 -12.21 -8.52
CA ARG A 550 20.56 -13.43 -9.24
C ARG A 550 19.73 -13.59 -10.51
N SER A 551 20.36 -14.13 -11.56
CA SER A 551 19.83 -14.28 -12.92
C SER A 551 18.71 -15.32 -13.08
N ASN A 552 17.85 -15.52 -12.08
CA ASN A 552 16.69 -16.39 -12.20
C ASN A 552 15.45 -15.53 -12.46
N ASP A 553 14.88 -15.68 -13.65
CA ASP A 553 13.52 -15.26 -13.97
C ASP A 553 12.53 -16.04 -13.08
N SER A 554 12.35 -15.59 -11.83
CA SER A 554 11.24 -16.06 -11.02
C SER A 554 9.97 -15.41 -11.59
N PRO A 555 8.99 -16.19 -12.08
CA PRO A 555 7.77 -15.65 -12.69
C PRO A 555 6.84 -14.97 -11.68
N THR A 556 7.17 -14.99 -10.38
CA THR A 556 6.44 -14.26 -9.34
C THR A 556 7.02 -12.85 -9.17
N SER A 557 6.70 -11.95 -10.09
CA SER A 557 6.80 -10.50 -9.82
C SER A 557 5.73 -10.15 -8.79
N GLY A 558 6.07 -10.07 -7.50
CA GLY A 558 5.08 -9.89 -6.44
C GLY A 558 5.21 -8.57 -5.70
N VAL A 559 4.25 -7.66 -5.90
CA VAL A 559 3.93 -6.60 -4.91
C VAL A 559 3.22 -7.19 -3.68
N MET A 560 2.80 -8.46 -3.74
CA MET A 560 2.21 -9.22 -2.63
C MET A 560 2.92 -10.56 -2.41
N ARG A 561 2.80 -11.09 -1.19
CA ARG A 561 3.22 -12.45 -0.82
C ARG A 561 2.11 -13.21 -0.12
N LYS A 562 2.08 -14.52 -0.36
CA LYS A 562 1.26 -15.47 0.39
C LYS A 562 1.75 -15.56 1.84
N ALA A 563 0.83 -15.50 2.79
CA ALA A 563 1.09 -15.95 4.14
C ALA A 563 1.08 -17.48 4.11
N GLN A 564 2.19 -18.13 4.48
CA GLN A 564 2.33 -19.59 4.35
C GLN A 564 1.39 -20.37 5.25
#